data_AF-A0A523ASZ3-F1
#
_entry.id   AF-A0A523ASZ3-F1
#
_cell.length_a   1.000
_cell.length_b   1.000
_cell.length_c   1.000
_cell.angle_alpha   90.00
_cell.angle_beta   90.00
_cell.angle_gamma   90.00
#
_symmetry.space_group_name_H-M   'P 1'
#
loop_
_entity.id
_entity.type
_entity.pdbx_description
1 polymer ?
#
loop_
_entity_poly.entity_id
_entity_poly.type
_entity_poly.pdbx_seq_one_letter_code
_entity_poly.pdbx_strand_id
1 'polypeptide(L)'
;MAEPRDHILMTLAIKPKGKLVDLEHIREKVSRDSRREFSEKEVLDLLRELMEEELVEEREGNYALTERGREYFERRWREIGKELNQDYLKVYRAKRYYPVVAPTLLEFCRGRWVSVFRLFTGRAWLQRKMGPRYITIQSSSDLQKWLDLHG
;
A
#
# COMPACT_ATOMS: atom_id res chain seq x y z
N MET A 1 0.49 -5.94 -19.89
CA MET A 1 1.56 -6.59 -19.12
C MET A 1 2.01 -5.65 -18.04
N ALA A 2 2.16 -6.14 -16.80
CA ALA A 2 2.78 -5.37 -15.73
C ALA A 2 4.30 -5.33 -15.93
N GLU A 3 4.88 -4.15 -15.73
CA GLU A 3 6.32 -3.91 -15.81
C GLU A 3 6.93 -3.75 -14.40
N PRO A 4 8.25 -3.91 -14.22
CA PRO A 4 8.90 -3.70 -12.93
C PRO A 4 8.57 -2.35 -12.27
N ARG A 5 8.45 -1.28 -13.07
CA ARG A 5 8.02 0.05 -12.61
C ARG A 5 6.61 0.05 -12.02
N ASP A 6 5.69 -0.77 -12.52
CA ASP A 6 4.34 -0.91 -11.99
C ASP A 6 4.35 -1.50 -10.57
N HIS A 7 5.29 -2.41 -10.29
CA HIS A 7 5.48 -2.99 -8.96
C HIS A 7 6.09 -1.99 -7.96
N ILE A 8 7.00 -1.12 -8.41
CA ILE A 8 7.51 0.02 -7.62
C ILE A 8 6.35 0.98 -7.28
N LEU A 9 5.58 1.40 -8.29
CA LEU A 9 4.44 2.28 -8.10
C LEU A 9 3.43 1.69 -7.11
N MET A 10 3.08 0.41 -7.24
CA MET A 10 2.20 -0.28 -6.29
C MET A 10 2.75 -0.27 -4.86
N THR A 11 4.05 -0.57 -4.70
CA THR A 11 4.73 -0.61 -3.39
C THR A 11 4.66 0.74 -2.69
N LEU A 12 4.85 1.83 -3.42
CA LEU A 12 4.74 3.19 -2.89
C LEU A 12 3.27 3.62 -2.70
N ALA A 13 2.36 3.19 -3.57
CA ALA A 13 0.96 3.61 -3.55
C ALA A 13 0.17 3.08 -2.34
N ILE A 14 0.54 1.91 -1.82
CA ILE A 14 -0.05 1.35 -0.60
C ILE A 14 0.41 2.10 0.66
N LYS A 15 1.48 2.89 0.60
CA LYS A 15 1.94 3.69 1.74
C LYS A 15 1.08 4.95 1.90
N PRO A 16 0.92 5.47 3.13
CA PRO A 16 0.30 6.77 3.36
C PRO A 16 0.92 7.87 2.49
N LYS A 17 0.16 8.92 2.20
CA LYS A 17 0.66 10.07 1.42
C LYS A 17 1.88 10.68 2.12
N GLY A 18 2.95 10.94 1.36
CA GLY A 18 4.22 11.46 1.86
C GLY A 18 5.07 10.48 2.67
N LYS A 19 4.63 9.22 2.87
CA LYS A 19 5.47 8.22 3.55
C LYS A 19 6.63 7.82 2.64
N LEU A 20 7.83 8.15 3.08
CA LEU A 20 9.09 7.79 2.46
C LEU A 20 9.40 6.29 2.66
N VAL A 21 10.01 5.69 1.63
CA VAL A 21 10.42 4.29 1.58
C VAL A 21 11.85 4.23 1.07
N ASP A 22 12.72 3.50 1.75
CA ASP A 22 14.12 3.33 1.37
C ASP A 22 14.27 2.42 0.14
N LEU A 23 15.43 2.55 -0.53
CA LEU A 23 15.76 1.82 -1.74
C LEU A 23 15.78 0.30 -1.54
N GLU A 24 16.28 -0.17 -0.39
CA GLU A 24 16.38 -1.60 -0.11
C GLU A 24 15.00 -2.25 0.00
N HIS A 25 14.05 -1.58 0.67
CA HIS A 25 12.68 -2.03 0.76
C HIS A 25 12.02 -2.09 -0.62
N ILE A 26 12.23 -1.08 -1.47
CA ILE A 26 11.70 -1.07 -2.84
C ILE A 26 12.29 -2.25 -3.63
N ARG A 27 13.61 -2.44 -3.57
CA ARG A 27 14.34 -3.53 -4.24
C ARG A 27 13.83 -4.91 -3.82
N GLU A 28 13.64 -5.12 -2.52
CA GLU A 28 13.06 -6.36 -1.98
C GLU A 28 11.68 -6.63 -2.58
N LYS A 29 10.79 -5.63 -2.59
CA LYS A 29 9.41 -5.80 -3.08
C LYS A 29 9.35 -6.02 -4.58
N VAL A 30 10.05 -5.20 -5.38
CA VAL A 30 10.05 -5.35 -6.84
C VAL A 30 10.66 -6.68 -7.26
N SER A 31 11.72 -7.13 -6.59
CA SER A 31 12.37 -8.41 -6.92
C SER A 31 11.45 -9.60 -6.62
N ARG A 32 10.80 -9.57 -5.46
CA ARG A 32 9.84 -10.60 -5.06
C ARG A 32 8.65 -10.65 -6.01
N ASP A 33 8.04 -9.50 -6.30
CA ASP A 33 6.81 -9.44 -7.08
C ASP A 33 7.06 -9.71 -8.57
N SER A 34 8.24 -9.35 -9.09
CA SER A 34 8.66 -9.64 -10.47
C SER A 34 9.32 -11.02 -10.64
N ARG A 35 9.51 -11.78 -9.54
CA ARG A 35 10.17 -13.11 -9.50
C ARG A 35 11.57 -13.13 -10.13
N ARG A 36 12.30 -12.02 -9.99
CA ARG A 36 13.64 -11.82 -10.54
C ARG A 36 14.42 -10.94 -9.57
N GLU A 37 15.70 -11.23 -9.33
CA GLU A 37 16.54 -10.32 -8.55
C GLU A 37 16.90 -9.07 -9.36
N PHE A 38 16.69 -7.90 -8.75
CA PHE A 38 17.14 -6.62 -9.27
C PHE A 38 18.36 -6.14 -8.51
N SER A 39 19.36 -5.69 -9.25
CA SER A 39 20.48 -4.94 -8.68
C SER A 39 20.02 -3.56 -8.20
N GLU A 40 20.78 -2.96 -7.30
CA GLU A 40 20.53 -1.59 -6.83
C GLU A 40 20.49 -0.59 -8.00
N LYS A 41 21.42 -0.73 -8.94
CA LYS A 41 21.49 0.10 -10.15
C LYS A 41 20.20 0.01 -10.98
N GLU A 42 19.69 -1.20 -11.23
CA GLU A 42 18.47 -1.37 -12.02
C GLU A 42 17.24 -0.73 -11.34
N VAL A 43 17.14 -0.81 -10.01
CA VAL A 43 16.06 -0.15 -9.28
C VAL A 43 16.20 1.37 -9.32
N LEU A 44 17.43 1.89 -9.22
CA LEU A 44 17.71 3.32 -9.36
C LEU A 44 17.39 3.84 -10.76
N ASP A 45 17.71 3.08 -11.81
CA ASP A 45 17.38 3.44 -13.19
C ASP A 45 15.85 3.52 -13.38
N LEU A 46 15.09 2.53 -12.87
CA LEU A 46 13.62 2.57 -12.88
C LEU A 46 13.04 3.73 -12.07
N LEU A 47 13.62 4.03 -10.90
CA LEU A 47 13.20 5.17 -10.08
C LEU A 47 13.49 6.50 -10.78
N ARG A 48 14.62 6.61 -11.49
CA ARG A 48 14.96 7.80 -12.27
C ARG A 48 13.93 8.05 -13.36
N GLU A 49 13.55 7.04 -14.13
CA GLU A 49 12.47 7.15 -15.13
C GLU A 49 11.15 7.64 -14.50
N LEU A 50 10.78 7.06 -13.34
CA LEU A 50 9.59 7.47 -12.61
C LEU A 50 9.67 8.91 -12.06
N MET A 51 10.85 9.40 -11.71
CA MET A 51 11.09 10.78 -11.29
C MET A 51 11.06 11.76 -12.48
N GLU A 52 11.64 11.39 -13.62
CA GLU A 52 11.57 12.17 -14.87
C GLU A 52 10.12 12.37 -15.33
N GLU A 53 9.26 11.37 -15.09
CA GLU A 53 7.82 11.45 -15.34
C GLU A 53 7.01 12.13 -14.21
N GLU A 54 7.68 12.64 -13.18
CA GLU A 54 7.10 13.26 -11.97
C GLU A 54 6.11 12.35 -11.21
N LEU A 55 6.26 11.03 -11.31
CA LEU A 55 5.41 10.06 -10.61
C LEU A 55 5.95 9.72 -9.21
N VAL A 56 7.26 9.80 -9.04
CA VAL A 56 7.96 9.57 -7.77
C VAL A 56 8.76 10.82 -7.40
N GLU A 57 8.87 11.09 -6.11
CA GLU A 57 9.81 12.08 -5.57
C GLU A 57 10.83 11.39 -4.66
N GLU A 58 12.06 11.91 -4.66
CA GLU A 58 13.13 11.50 -3.75
C GLU A 58 13.36 12.59 -2.68
N ARG A 59 13.55 12.16 -1.43
CA ARG A 59 13.98 13.00 -0.31
C ARG A 59 14.97 12.21 0.54
N GLU A 60 16.20 12.72 0.66
CA GLU A 60 17.26 12.12 1.49
C GLU A 60 17.46 10.61 1.20
N GLY A 61 17.52 10.23 -0.08
CA GLY A 61 17.70 8.83 -0.50
C GLY A 61 16.48 7.91 -0.31
N ASN A 62 15.32 8.48 0.03
CA ASN A 62 14.07 7.75 0.18
C ASN A 62 13.02 8.26 -0.82
N TYR A 63 12.06 7.40 -1.14
CA TYR A 63 11.13 7.64 -2.25
C TYR A 63 9.68 7.62 -1.80
N ALA A 64 8.85 8.45 -2.43
CA ALA A 64 7.40 8.45 -2.27
C ALA A 64 6.70 8.74 -3.60
N LEU A 65 5.43 8.34 -3.73
CA LEU A 65 4.62 8.82 -4.86
C LEU A 65 4.26 10.29 -4.69
N THR A 66 4.38 11.03 -5.78
CA THR A 66 3.75 12.34 -5.94
C THR A 66 2.23 12.19 -6.07
N GLU A 67 1.49 13.31 -6.06
CA GLU A 67 0.05 13.26 -6.35
C GLU A 67 -0.22 12.73 -7.77
N ARG A 68 0.55 13.23 -8.75
CA ARG A 68 0.50 12.76 -10.15
C ARG A 68 0.79 11.26 -10.25
N GLY A 69 1.75 10.75 -9.49
CA GLY A 69 2.04 9.32 -9.39
C GLY A 69 0.87 8.49 -8.87
N ARG A 70 0.15 9.00 -7.87
CA ARG A 70 -1.06 8.34 -7.33
C ARG A 70 -2.19 8.30 -8.36
N GLU A 71 -2.43 9.41 -9.05
CA GLU A 71 -3.44 9.47 -10.12
C GLU A 71 -3.08 8.57 -11.31
N TYR A 72 -1.81 8.58 -11.71
CA TYR A 72 -1.29 7.71 -12.76
C TYR A 72 -1.51 6.24 -12.39
N PHE A 73 -1.08 5.84 -11.19
CA PHE A 73 -1.23 4.46 -10.75
C PHE A 73 -2.71 4.07 -10.64
N GLU A 74 -3.60 4.96 -10.20
CA GLU A 74 -5.05 4.72 -10.14
C GLU A 74 -5.65 4.34 -11.49
N ARG A 75 -5.16 4.91 -12.59
CA ARG A 75 -5.56 4.49 -13.94
C ARG A 75 -4.87 3.17 -14.31
N ARG A 76 -3.55 3.13 -14.15
CA ARG A 76 -2.71 2.02 -14.59
C ARG A 76 -3.09 0.68 -13.98
N TRP A 77 -3.33 0.61 -12.67
CA TRP A 77 -3.64 -0.68 -12.02
C TRP A 77 -4.91 -1.34 -12.57
N ARG A 78 -5.86 -0.58 -13.13
CA ARG A 78 -7.08 -1.13 -13.72
C ARG A 78 -6.80 -1.91 -15.01
N GLU A 79 -5.74 -1.54 -15.73
CA GLU A 79 -5.32 -2.20 -16.97
C GLU A 79 -4.54 -3.49 -16.68
N ILE A 80 -3.63 -3.43 -15.69
CA ILE A 80 -2.67 -4.52 -15.40
C ILE A 80 -2.98 -5.29 -14.11
N GLY A 81 -4.13 -5.03 -13.49
CA GLY A 81 -4.41 -5.45 -12.12
C GLY A 81 -4.33 -6.96 -11.87
N LYS A 82 -4.51 -7.79 -12.91
CA LYS A 82 -4.39 -9.25 -12.84
C LYS A 82 -2.94 -9.74 -12.69
N GLU A 83 -1.98 -8.91 -13.08
CA GLU A 83 -0.54 -9.23 -13.10
C GLU A 83 0.19 -8.64 -11.87
N LEU A 84 -0.47 -7.72 -11.16
CA LEU A 84 0.04 -7.14 -9.91
C LEU A 84 -0.10 -8.11 -8.72
N ASN A 85 0.63 -7.80 -7.64
CA ASN A 85 0.48 -8.51 -6.37
C ASN A 85 -0.94 -8.30 -5.80
N GLN A 86 -1.73 -9.36 -5.79
CA GLN A 86 -3.15 -9.30 -5.43
C GLN A 86 -3.39 -8.88 -3.98
N ASP A 87 -2.49 -9.23 -3.05
CA ASP A 87 -2.64 -8.83 -1.65
C ASP A 87 -2.36 -7.34 -1.48
N TYR A 88 -1.37 -6.80 -2.19
CA TYR A 88 -1.10 -5.36 -2.21
C TYR A 88 -2.22 -4.60 -2.89
N LEU A 89 -2.80 -5.14 -3.96
CA LEU A 89 -3.94 -4.52 -4.62
C LEU A 89 -5.19 -4.50 -3.72
N LYS A 90 -5.44 -5.55 -2.91
CA LYS A 90 -6.50 -5.53 -1.89
C LYS A 90 -6.25 -4.43 -0.85
N VAL A 91 -5.01 -4.29 -0.36
CA VAL A 91 -4.64 -3.21 0.57
C VAL A 91 -4.87 -1.84 -0.06
N TYR A 92 -4.42 -1.66 -1.30
CA TYR A 92 -4.59 -0.42 -2.05
C TYR A 92 -6.07 -0.03 -2.20
N ARG A 93 -6.93 -1.00 -2.52
CA ARG A 93 -8.39 -0.81 -2.62
C ARG A 93 -9.02 -0.52 -1.27
N ALA A 94 -8.61 -1.25 -0.23
CA ALA A 94 -9.12 -1.05 1.13
C ALA A 94 -8.87 0.39 1.61
N LYS A 95 -7.67 0.94 1.38
CA LYS A 95 -7.34 2.32 1.75
C LYS A 95 -8.16 3.39 1.03
N ARG A 96 -8.83 3.06 -0.09
CA ARG A 96 -9.76 3.96 -0.80
C ARG A 96 -11.21 3.73 -0.45
N TYR A 97 -11.58 2.46 -0.27
CA TYR A 97 -12.96 2.06 0.00
C TYR A 97 -13.39 2.41 1.42
N TYR A 98 -12.60 2.04 2.43
CA TYR A 98 -12.99 2.18 3.82
C TYR A 98 -13.21 3.63 4.28
N PRO A 99 -12.44 4.63 3.82
CA PRO A 99 -12.76 6.03 4.11
C PRO A 99 -14.15 6.47 3.61
N VAL A 100 -14.57 5.97 2.44
CA VAL A 100 -15.88 6.29 1.85
C VAL A 100 -17.02 5.69 2.67
N VAL A 101 -16.87 4.44 3.11
CA VAL A 101 -17.91 3.76 3.92
C VAL A 101 -17.75 3.97 5.43
N ALA A 102 -16.79 4.78 5.86
CA ALA A 102 -16.50 5.02 7.27
C ALA A 102 -17.73 5.49 8.07
N PRO A 103 -18.57 6.44 7.57
CA PRO A 103 -19.75 6.87 8.31
C PRO A 103 -20.70 5.71 8.63
N THR A 104 -21.05 4.90 7.63
CA THR A 104 -21.92 3.73 7.79
C THR A 104 -21.27 2.67 8.68
N LEU A 105 -19.97 2.39 8.50
CA LEU A 105 -19.27 1.43 9.36
C LEU A 105 -19.31 1.86 10.84
N LEU A 106 -19.15 3.16 11.11
CA LEU A 106 -19.18 3.71 12.46
C LEU A 106 -20.56 3.64 13.11
N GLU A 107 -21.67 3.68 12.35
CA GLU A 107 -23.02 3.47 12.91
C GLU A 107 -23.14 2.10 13.59
N PHE A 108 -22.49 1.07 13.03
CA PHE A 108 -22.56 -0.29 13.56
C PHE A 108 -21.43 -0.65 14.49
N CYS A 109 -20.23 -0.10 14.28
CA CYS A 109 -19.02 -0.53 14.98
C CYS A 109 -18.57 0.40 16.12
N ARG A 110 -19.04 1.65 16.17
CA ARG A 110 -18.59 2.61 17.19
C ARG A 110 -18.87 2.09 18.60
N GLY A 111 -17.85 2.12 19.45
CA GLY A 111 -17.94 1.61 20.83
C GLY A 111 -17.92 0.09 20.96
N ARG A 112 -17.95 -0.68 19.87
CA ARG A 112 -18.06 -2.15 19.92
C ARG A 112 -16.70 -2.82 19.75
N TRP A 113 -16.57 -4.01 20.34
CA TRP A 113 -15.44 -4.89 20.05
C TRP A 113 -15.60 -5.48 18.66
N VAL A 114 -14.63 -5.21 17.80
CA VAL A 114 -14.61 -5.70 16.43
C VAL A 114 -13.44 -6.66 16.23
N SER A 115 -13.55 -7.49 15.20
CA SER A 115 -12.42 -8.26 14.71
C SER A 115 -12.02 -7.72 13.35
N VAL A 116 -10.72 -7.55 13.12
CA VAL A 116 -10.19 -7.08 11.84
C VAL A 116 -9.60 -8.26 11.09
N PHE A 117 -9.91 -8.36 9.81
CA PHE A 117 -9.30 -9.35 8.93
C PHE A 117 -7.99 -8.80 8.38
N ARG A 118 -6.89 -9.47 8.69
CA ARG A 118 -5.54 -9.08 8.28
C ARG A 118 -5.11 -9.85 7.05
N LEU A 119 -4.38 -9.18 6.17
CA LEU A 119 -3.75 -9.74 4.98
C LEU A 119 -2.27 -9.36 5.00
N PHE A 120 -1.39 -10.36 4.96
CA PHE A 120 0.05 -10.16 4.82
C PHE A 120 0.66 -11.29 3.99
N THR A 121 1.08 -10.96 2.77
CA THR A 121 1.88 -11.81 1.86
C THR A 121 1.49 -13.30 1.90
N GLY A 122 0.31 -13.64 1.36
CA GLY A 122 -0.17 -15.02 1.30
C GLY A 122 -0.74 -15.58 2.61
N ARG A 123 -0.75 -14.79 3.70
CA ARG A 123 -1.41 -15.15 4.96
C ARG A 123 -2.60 -14.25 5.23
N ALA A 124 -3.64 -14.85 5.79
CA ALA A 124 -4.82 -14.13 6.24
C ALA A 124 -5.23 -14.66 7.62
N TRP A 125 -5.59 -13.76 8.53
CA TRP A 125 -6.07 -14.15 9.85
C TRP A 125 -7.05 -13.12 10.42
N LEU A 126 -7.91 -13.59 11.31
CA LEU A 126 -8.81 -12.73 12.08
C LEU A 126 -8.10 -12.29 13.36
N GLN A 127 -8.01 -10.99 13.59
CA GLN A 127 -7.44 -10.43 14.80
C GLN A 127 -8.52 -9.72 15.61
N ARG A 128 -8.68 -10.13 16.87
CA ARG A 128 -9.66 -9.53 17.80
C ARG A 128 -9.01 -8.66 18.88
N LYS A 129 -7.72 -8.87 19.14
CA LYS A 129 -6.94 -8.16 20.17
C LYS A 129 -5.59 -7.67 19.65
N MET A 130 -5.12 -6.57 20.22
CA MET A 130 -3.74 -6.11 20.16
C MET A 130 -3.17 -6.20 21.58
N GLY A 131 -2.27 -7.17 21.81
CA GLY A 131 -1.85 -7.54 23.17
C GLY A 131 -3.06 -7.90 24.04
N PRO A 132 -3.24 -7.28 25.24
CA PRO A 132 -4.38 -7.58 26.10
C PRO A 132 -5.68 -6.87 25.68
N ARG A 133 -5.65 -5.89 24.77
CA ARG A 133 -6.78 -5.00 24.48
C ARG A 133 -7.61 -5.47 23.29
N TYR A 134 -8.94 -5.44 23.44
CA TYR A 134 -9.87 -5.66 22.32
C TYR A 134 -9.80 -4.51 21.31
N ILE A 135 -9.92 -4.84 20.04
CA ILE A 135 -9.96 -3.86 18.96
C ILE A 135 -11.31 -3.15 18.97
N THR A 136 -11.29 -1.82 18.89
CA THR A 136 -12.47 -0.98 18.71
C THR A 136 -12.19 0.08 17.64
N ILE A 137 -13.25 0.63 17.05
CA ILE A 137 -13.17 1.70 16.06
C ILE A 137 -14.11 2.81 16.54
N GLN A 138 -13.57 3.92 17.05
CA GLN A 138 -14.40 5.03 17.56
C GLN A 138 -14.61 6.12 16.51
N SER A 139 -13.66 6.24 15.58
CA SER A 139 -13.56 7.32 14.62
C SER A 139 -13.02 6.84 13.27
N SER A 140 -13.15 7.69 12.25
CA SER A 140 -12.50 7.45 10.94
C SER A 140 -10.97 7.41 11.06
N SER A 141 -10.39 8.14 12.02
CA SER A 141 -8.95 8.08 12.30
C SER A 141 -8.55 6.68 12.81
N ASP A 142 -9.35 6.06 13.67
CA ASP A 142 -9.06 4.71 14.15
C ASP A 142 -9.17 3.69 13.01
N LEU A 143 -10.19 3.82 12.16
CA LEU A 143 -10.31 3.00 10.96
C LEU A 143 -9.06 3.13 10.08
N GLN A 144 -8.58 4.35 9.84
CA GLN A 144 -7.36 4.60 9.08
C GLN A 144 -6.13 3.95 9.72
N LYS A 145 -5.96 4.05 11.05
CA LYS A 145 -4.88 3.34 11.77
C LYS A 145 -4.92 1.83 11.52
N TRP A 146 -6.12 1.23 11.52
CA TRP A 146 -6.24 -0.20 11.26
C TRP A 146 -5.89 -0.59 9.82
N LEU A 147 -6.17 0.28 8.84
CA LEU A 147 -5.79 0.09 7.44
C LEU A 147 -4.28 0.27 7.19
N ASP A 148 -3.63 1.13 7.97
CA ASP A 148 -2.19 1.41 7.86
C ASP A 148 -1.32 0.41 8.62
N LEU A 149 -1.90 -0.29 9.60
CA LEU A 149 -1.25 -1.42 10.27
C LEU A 149 -1.17 -2.61 9.32
N HIS A 150 0.00 -2.80 8.72
CA HIS A 150 0.39 -4.03 8.04
C HIS A 150 1.09 -4.93 9.07
N GLY A 151 0.69 -6.21 9.11
CA GLY A 151 1.27 -7.20 10.04
C GLY A 151 2.68 -7.63 9.66
#